data_AF-A0A6J7M4G1-F1
#
_entry.id   AF-A0A6J7M4G1-F1
#
_cell.length_a   1.000
_cell.length_b   1.000
_cell.length_c   1.000
_cell.angle_alpha   90.00
_cell.angle_beta   90.00
_cell.angle_gamma   90.00
#
_symmetry.space_group_name_H-M   'P 1'
#
loop_
_entity.id
_entity.type
_entity.pdbx_description
1 polymer ?
#
loop_
_entity_poly.entity_id
_entity_poly.type
_entity_poly.pdbx_seq_one_letter_code
_entity_poly.pdbx_strand_id
1 'polypeptide(L)'
;MATGGSTAFRFDNTFVRDLPGLCEPWKAAVFPAAHLTVLNESLARELGVDPDALRAGSVVESLVGHPAPAGAEPVAQVYSGHQFGNFNPRLGDGRALLLGEIIDIEGRRRDLHLKGSGRTPFARGGDGKAALGPMLREYVIGEAMHGLGIPTTRALAVIATGESVQRETPLPGAVLARVAASHVRVGTFEYAARSGDVDLLRRLADYVIQRHYPDALDADNAYLALYAGAVDRQAALVARWMLVGFVHGVMNTDNMTLSGESIDFGPCAFMDGFNPETVFSSIDHSGRYAYGNQPAVAQWNLARLGETLLPLIGESPEDAAEAATDVLRSFRDRYDTHHRAGLRRRLGLDAATGVRLVEADALGAELLTVFESQHLDLNGTFRSLAGSLRDGVCPVLPAPWLERWHNCVLADGRDVQRVSACLDAVNPLYVPRNHEVDAALTAAIAGDLAPFSLLVEAVSRPYEERPGLGRFAQPASPEFTSSFRTYCGT
;
A
#
# COMPACT_ATOMS: atom_id res chain seq x y z
N MET A 1 -23.85 -5.74 -27.50
CA MET A 1 -23.33 -7.12 -27.48
C MET A 1 -22.72 -7.34 -26.11
N ALA A 2 -23.32 -8.19 -25.27
CA ALA A 2 -22.77 -8.52 -23.97
C ALA A 2 -21.45 -9.27 -24.20
N THR A 3 -20.33 -8.65 -23.86
CA THR A 3 -19.04 -9.33 -23.79
C THR A 3 -19.12 -10.30 -22.61
N GLY A 4 -19.45 -11.56 -22.89
CA GLY A 4 -19.34 -12.62 -21.89
C GLY A 4 -17.92 -12.63 -21.33
N GLY A 5 -17.77 -12.53 -20.00
CA GLY A 5 -16.47 -12.55 -19.35
C GLY A 5 -15.73 -13.85 -19.66
N SER A 6 -14.39 -13.79 -19.71
CA SER A 6 -13.56 -14.98 -19.83
C SER A 6 -13.65 -15.79 -18.53
N THR A 7 -13.62 -17.12 -18.63
CA THR A 7 -13.54 -18.02 -17.47
C THR A 7 -12.09 -18.24 -17.01
N ALA A 8 -11.10 -17.65 -17.69
CA ALA A 8 -9.68 -17.86 -17.42
C ALA A 8 -8.87 -16.56 -17.49
N PHE A 9 -7.84 -16.49 -16.64
CA PHE A 9 -6.84 -15.41 -16.68
C PHE A 9 -5.98 -15.48 -17.94
N ARG A 10 -5.61 -14.32 -18.47
CA ARG A 10 -4.66 -14.20 -19.58
C ARG A 10 -3.24 -14.03 -19.03
N PHE A 11 -2.52 -15.13 -18.88
CA PHE A 11 -1.13 -15.10 -18.41
C PHE A 11 -0.13 -14.75 -19.52
N ASP A 12 0.93 -14.03 -19.16
CA ASP A 12 2.16 -13.83 -19.91
C ASP A 12 3.31 -13.64 -18.91
N ASN A 13 4.14 -14.64 -18.66
CA ASN A 13 5.09 -14.63 -17.54
C ASN A 13 6.47 -14.07 -17.94
N THR A 14 6.58 -12.75 -18.15
CA THR A 14 7.86 -12.06 -18.42
C THR A 14 8.85 -12.13 -17.26
N PHE A 15 8.42 -12.11 -16.00
CA PHE A 15 9.34 -12.18 -14.85
C PHE A 15 10.17 -13.47 -14.87
N VAL A 16 9.52 -14.61 -15.12
CA VAL A 16 10.18 -15.92 -15.20
C VAL A 16 11.10 -15.99 -16.43
N ARG A 17 10.61 -15.49 -17.57
CA ARG A 17 11.30 -15.55 -18.85
C ARG A 17 12.52 -14.63 -18.92
N ASP A 18 12.41 -13.41 -18.42
CA ASP A 18 13.37 -12.33 -18.68
C ASP A 18 14.36 -12.16 -17.50
N LEU A 19 14.00 -12.64 -16.30
CA LEU A 19 14.80 -12.53 -15.07
C LEU A 19 15.20 -13.89 -14.45
N PRO A 20 15.79 -14.85 -15.23
CA PRO A 20 16.35 -16.05 -14.64
C PRO A 20 17.42 -15.69 -13.60
N GLY A 21 17.37 -16.36 -12.45
CA GLY A 21 18.21 -16.10 -11.27
C GLY A 21 17.53 -15.29 -10.17
N LEU A 22 16.36 -14.69 -10.41
CA LEU A 22 15.57 -13.98 -9.39
C LEU A 22 14.36 -14.78 -8.89
N CYS A 23 14.21 -16.02 -9.31
CA CYS A 23 13.18 -16.92 -8.80
C CYS A 23 13.55 -18.39 -8.96
N GLU A 24 12.83 -19.23 -8.24
CA GLU A 24 12.88 -20.69 -8.33
C GLU A 24 11.48 -21.22 -8.72
N PRO A 25 11.35 -22.09 -9.73
CA PRO A 25 10.10 -22.78 -10.02
C PRO A 25 9.59 -23.53 -8.79
N TRP A 26 8.33 -23.27 -8.42
CA TRP A 26 7.75 -23.86 -7.21
C TRP A 26 6.26 -24.13 -7.37
N LYS A 27 5.68 -24.88 -6.42
CA LYS A 27 4.25 -25.22 -6.42
C LYS A 27 3.63 -24.89 -5.08
N ALA A 28 2.38 -24.46 -5.10
CA ALA A 28 1.61 -24.28 -3.89
C ALA A 28 1.36 -25.63 -3.19
N ALA A 29 1.14 -25.58 -1.88
CA ALA A 29 0.60 -26.69 -1.12
C ALA A 29 -0.83 -27.02 -1.58
N VAL A 30 -1.25 -28.24 -1.30
CA VAL A 30 -2.60 -28.72 -1.65
C VAL A 30 -3.54 -28.47 -0.48
N PHE A 31 -4.69 -27.84 -0.75
CA PHE A 31 -5.72 -27.54 0.25
C PHE A 31 -7.07 -28.13 -0.18
N PRO A 32 -7.33 -29.43 0.06
CA PRO A 32 -8.53 -30.11 -0.45
C PRO A 32 -9.86 -29.58 0.11
N ALA A 33 -9.83 -28.90 1.26
CA ALA A 33 -11.00 -28.31 1.91
C ALA A 33 -11.08 -26.79 1.69
N ALA A 34 -10.34 -26.26 0.69
CA ALA A 34 -10.32 -24.83 0.41
C ALA A 34 -11.68 -24.34 -0.07
N HIS A 35 -12.11 -23.19 0.46
CA HIS A 35 -13.33 -22.51 0.02
C HIS A 35 -13.14 -21.00 0.03
N LEU A 36 -13.80 -20.34 -0.92
CA LEU A 36 -13.74 -18.90 -1.09
C LEU A 36 -14.43 -18.20 0.09
N THR A 37 -13.69 -17.32 0.77
CA THR A 37 -14.20 -16.52 1.89
C THR A 37 -14.62 -15.13 1.43
N VAL A 38 -13.78 -14.48 0.62
CA VAL A 38 -14.00 -13.13 0.09
C VAL A 38 -13.55 -13.09 -1.36
N LEU A 39 -14.33 -12.42 -2.22
CA LEU A 39 -14.00 -12.17 -3.62
C LEU A 39 -14.21 -10.70 -3.97
N ASN A 40 -13.19 -10.10 -4.55
CA ASN A 40 -13.26 -8.75 -5.10
C ASN A 40 -13.75 -8.81 -6.55
N GLU A 41 -15.06 -8.69 -6.73
CA GLU A 41 -15.66 -8.80 -8.06
C GLU A 41 -15.27 -7.66 -9.01
N SER A 42 -15.02 -6.45 -8.50
CA SER A 42 -14.57 -5.33 -9.34
C SER A 42 -13.21 -5.66 -9.94
N LEU A 43 -12.28 -6.09 -9.09
CA LEU A 43 -10.94 -6.44 -9.51
C LEU A 43 -10.92 -7.67 -10.43
N ALA A 44 -11.77 -8.67 -10.17
CA ALA A 44 -11.93 -9.81 -11.08
C ALA A 44 -12.30 -9.36 -12.50
N ARG A 45 -13.28 -8.44 -12.62
CA ARG A 45 -13.69 -7.87 -13.93
C ARG A 45 -12.57 -7.03 -14.55
N GLU A 46 -11.84 -6.24 -13.77
CA GLU A 46 -10.67 -5.49 -14.23
C GLU A 46 -9.59 -6.42 -14.80
N LEU A 47 -9.38 -7.59 -14.19
CA LEU A 47 -8.46 -8.63 -14.67
C LEU A 47 -9.02 -9.47 -15.84
N GLY A 48 -10.25 -9.17 -16.30
CA GLY A 48 -10.88 -9.82 -17.44
C GLY A 48 -11.52 -11.17 -17.14
N VAL A 49 -11.78 -11.49 -15.86
CA VAL A 49 -12.38 -12.77 -15.45
C VAL A 49 -13.77 -12.56 -14.88
N ASP A 50 -14.70 -13.45 -15.22
CA ASP A 50 -16.05 -13.48 -14.66
C ASP A 50 -16.02 -13.85 -13.16
N PRO A 51 -16.54 -12.99 -12.25
CA PRO A 51 -16.64 -13.32 -10.84
C PRO A 51 -17.42 -14.60 -10.54
N ASP A 52 -18.44 -14.92 -11.34
CA ASP A 52 -19.24 -16.13 -11.13
C ASP A 52 -18.46 -17.39 -11.51
N ALA A 53 -17.55 -17.29 -12.48
CA ALA A 53 -16.60 -18.36 -12.78
C ALA A 53 -15.64 -18.58 -11.60
N LEU A 54 -15.14 -17.51 -10.96
CA LEU A 54 -14.25 -17.62 -9.80
C LEU A 54 -14.91 -18.24 -8.56
N ARG A 55 -16.24 -18.15 -8.45
CA ARG A 55 -17.03 -18.79 -7.39
C ARG A 55 -17.25 -20.28 -7.61
N ALA A 56 -17.17 -20.75 -8.85
CA ALA A 56 -17.32 -22.17 -9.14
C ALA A 56 -16.18 -22.96 -8.46
N GLY A 57 -16.50 -24.07 -7.78
CA GLY A 57 -15.56 -24.78 -6.90
C GLY A 57 -14.23 -25.21 -7.55
N SER A 58 -14.23 -25.51 -8.85
CA SER A 58 -13.00 -25.84 -9.61
C SER A 58 -12.02 -24.68 -9.78
N VAL A 59 -12.46 -23.43 -9.61
CA VAL A 59 -11.63 -22.24 -9.78
C VAL A 59 -11.01 -21.78 -8.46
N VAL A 60 -11.60 -22.14 -7.32
CA VAL A 60 -10.98 -21.97 -5.99
C VAL A 60 -9.64 -22.70 -5.92
N GLU A 61 -9.56 -23.90 -6.50
CA GLU A 61 -8.32 -24.68 -6.62
C GLU A 61 -7.22 -23.92 -7.39
N SER A 62 -7.61 -23.17 -8.44
CA SER A 62 -6.68 -22.33 -9.21
C SER A 62 -6.19 -21.13 -8.40
N LEU A 63 -7.03 -20.54 -7.56
CA LEU A 63 -6.69 -19.38 -6.72
C LEU A 63 -5.88 -19.74 -5.46
N VAL A 64 -5.80 -21.02 -5.09
CA VAL A 64 -4.81 -21.50 -4.11
C VAL A 64 -3.54 -22.04 -4.76
N GLY A 65 -3.49 -22.06 -6.11
CA GLY A 65 -2.31 -22.39 -6.90
C GLY A 65 -2.09 -23.88 -7.14
N HIS A 66 -3.09 -24.73 -6.89
CA HIS A 66 -2.99 -26.17 -7.12
C HIS A 66 -4.32 -26.83 -7.59
N PRO A 67 -4.41 -27.35 -8.84
CA PRO A 67 -3.38 -27.27 -9.88
C PRO A 67 -3.18 -25.82 -10.37
N ALA A 68 -2.01 -25.52 -10.93
CA ALA A 68 -1.77 -24.21 -11.52
C ALA A 68 -2.70 -24.01 -12.73
N PRO A 69 -3.35 -22.84 -12.88
CA PRO A 69 -4.23 -22.56 -14.01
C PRO A 69 -3.44 -22.56 -15.33
N ALA A 70 -4.12 -22.86 -16.43
CA ALA A 70 -3.48 -22.91 -17.75
C ALA A 70 -2.77 -21.59 -18.08
N GLY A 71 -1.50 -21.68 -18.50
CA GLY A 71 -0.65 -20.53 -18.81
C GLY A 71 0.09 -19.91 -17.62
N ALA A 72 -0.23 -20.31 -16.38
CA ALA A 72 0.52 -19.88 -15.20
C ALA A 72 1.87 -20.60 -15.10
N GLU A 73 2.91 -19.88 -14.67
CA GLU A 73 4.24 -20.43 -14.39
C GLU A 73 4.65 -20.07 -12.96
N PRO A 74 4.22 -20.88 -11.96
CA PRO A 74 4.36 -20.47 -10.57
C PRO A 74 5.83 -20.54 -10.12
N VAL A 75 6.29 -19.47 -9.46
CA VAL A 75 7.65 -19.34 -8.95
C VAL A 75 7.67 -18.69 -7.57
N ALA A 76 8.69 -19.01 -6.77
CA ALA A 76 9.00 -18.27 -5.55
C ALA A 76 10.15 -17.29 -5.87
N GLN A 77 9.95 -15.99 -5.63
CA GLN A 77 10.98 -14.99 -5.89
C GLN A 77 12.06 -15.03 -4.81
N VAL A 78 13.30 -14.73 -5.20
CA VAL A 78 14.40 -14.47 -4.26
C VAL A 78 14.70 -12.98 -4.23
N TYR A 79 14.94 -12.47 -3.03
CA TYR A 79 15.37 -11.11 -2.78
C TYR A 79 16.16 -11.07 -1.48
N SER A 80 16.77 -9.93 -1.18
CA SER A 80 17.44 -9.64 0.08
C SER A 80 16.73 -8.47 0.75
N GLY A 81 17.24 -7.93 1.85
CA GLY A 81 16.69 -6.69 2.39
C GLY A 81 17.31 -6.26 3.71
N HIS A 82 17.23 -4.98 4.01
CA HIS A 82 17.55 -4.43 5.32
C HIS A 82 16.31 -4.47 6.21
N GLN A 83 16.31 -5.39 7.17
CA GLN A 83 15.27 -5.53 8.17
C GLN A 83 15.64 -4.71 9.41
N PHE A 84 14.85 -3.67 9.72
CA PHE A 84 15.15 -2.73 10.81
C PHE A 84 16.57 -2.12 10.72
N GLY A 85 17.06 -1.90 9.48
CA GLY A 85 18.40 -1.38 9.21
C GLY A 85 19.51 -2.42 9.16
N ASN A 86 19.25 -3.68 9.53
CA ASN A 86 20.22 -4.77 9.46
C ASN A 86 20.07 -5.54 8.14
N PHE A 87 21.17 -5.73 7.42
CA PHE A 87 21.13 -6.42 6.15
C PHE A 87 20.93 -7.93 6.30
N ASN A 88 19.97 -8.49 5.56
CA ASN A 88 19.78 -9.92 5.41
C ASN A 88 20.12 -10.32 3.96
N PRO A 89 21.19 -11.11 3.73
CA PRO A 89 21.67 -11.44 2.39
C PRO A 89 20.72 -12.31 1.58
N ARG A 90 19.81 -13.04 2.24
CA ARG A 90 18.90 -13.94 1.55
C ARG A 90 17.56 -14.02 2.27
N LEU A 91 16.59 -13.35 1.67
CA LEU A 91 15.16 -13.45 1.93
C LEU A 91 14.52 -14.24 0.77
N GLY A 92 13.37 -13.79 0.30
CA GLY A 92 12.57 -14.43 -0.73
C GLY A 92 11.15 -14.70 -0.26
N ASP A 93 10.33 -15.17 -1.19
CA ASP A 93 8.94 -15.51 -0.95
C ASP A 93 8.82 -16.77 -0.10
N GLY A 94 9.01 -16.65 1.22
CA GLY A 94 9.05 -17.81 2.12
C GLY A 94 7.70 -18.49 2.37
N ARG A 95 6.60 -17.79 2.09
CA ARG A 95 5.22 -18.25 2.27
C ARG A 95 4.31 -17.73 1.16
N ALA A 96 4.90 -17.38 0.03
CA ALA A 96 4.19 -16.76 -1.05
C ALA A 96 4.69 -17.33 -2.37
N LEU A 97 3.86 -17.23 -3.40
CA LEU A 97 4.13 -17.79 -4.72
C LEU A 97 3.59 -16.81 -5.76
N LEU A 98 4.45 -16.28 -6.62
CA LEU A 98 4.00 -15.61 -7.83
C LEU A 98 3.38 -16.69 -8.71
N LEU A 99 2.04 -16.70 -8.83
CA LEU A 99 1.32 -17.65 -9.66
C LEU A 99 1.62 -17.38 -11.15
N GLY A 100 1.70 -16.11 -11.50
CA GLY A 100 2.04 -15.65 -12.84
C GLY A 100 1.71 -14.16 -13.01
N GLU A 101 1.89 -13.68 -14.22
CA GLU A 101 1.58 -12.29 -14.61
C GLU A 101 0.39 -12.27 -15.57
N ILE A 102 -0.61 -11.47 -15.25
CA ILE A 102 -1.88 -11.35 -15.98
C ILE A 102 -1.86 -10.06 -16.80
N ILE A 103 -2.37 -10.13 -18.03
CA ILE A 103 -2.71 -8.94 -18.82
C ILE A 103 -4.17 -8.59 -18.58
N ASP A 104 -4.41 -7.44 -17.95
CA ASP A 104 -5.75 -6.95 -17.62
C ASP A 104 -6.52 -6.42 -18.85
N ILE A 105 -7.79 -6.03 -18.69
CA ILE A 105 -8.62 -5.59 -19.82
C ILE A 105 -8.15 -4.29 -20.48
N GLU A 106 -7.29 -3.52 -19.81
CA GLU A 106 -6.67 -2.30 -20.33
C GLU A 106 -5.28 -2.60 -20.93
N GLY A 107 -4.87 -3.87 -21.00
CA GLY A 107 -3.57 -4.28 -21.51
C GLY A 107 -2.43 -4.10 -20.51
N ARG A 108 -2.70 -3.79 -19.24
CA ARG A 108 -1.67 -3.60 -18.22
C ARG A 108 -1.29 -4.94 -17.60
N ARG A 109 -0.01 -5.10 -17.33
CA ARG A 109 0.54 -6.29 -16.67
C ARG A 109 0.38 -6.21 -15.16
N ARG A 110 -0.18 -7.25 -14.55
CA ARG A 110 -0.43 -7.39 -13.11
C ARG A 110 0.13 -8.71 -12.60
N ASP A 111 0.85 -8.69 -11.49
CA ASP A 111 1.27 -9.92 -10.82
C ASP A 111 0.10 -10.51 -10.04
N LEU A 112 -0.11 -11.82 -10.10
CA LEU A 112 -0.99 -12.56 -9.19
C LEU A 112 -0.12 -13.38 -8.22
N HIS A 113 -0.13 -13.00 -6.95
CA HIS A 113 0.74 -13.55 -5.91
C HIS A 113 -0.07 -14.17 -4.78
N LEU A 114 0.15 -15.45 -4.52
CA LEU A 114 -0.58 -16.22 -3.52
C LEU A 114 0.20 -16.25 -2.20
N LYS A 115 -0.24 -15.47 -1.20
CA LYS A 115 0.36 -15.42 0.14
C LYS A 115 -0.35 -16.41 1.07
N GLY A 116 0.43 -17.23 1.79
CA GLY A 116 -0.08 -18.37 2.56
C GLY A 116 -0.16 -19.68 1.76
N SER A 117 0.37 -19.70 0.54
CA SER A 117 0.27 -20.83 -0.40
C SER A 117 1.15 -22.04 -0.06
N GLY A 118 1.83 -22.03 1.09
CA GLY A 118 2.69 -23.11 1.55
C GLY A 118 4.17 -22.76 1.56
N ARG A 119 4.96 -23.72 2.03
CA ARG A 119 6.41 -23.55 2.22
C ARG A 119 7.15 -23.52 0.89
N THR A 120 8.08 -22.59 0.76
CA THR A 120 9.03 -22.51 -0.37
C THR A 120 10.48 -22.74 0.10
N PRO A 121 11.47 -22.79 -0.81
CA PRO A 121 12.89 -22.82 -0.43
C PRO A 121 13.32 -21.64 0.45
N PHE A 122 12.57 -20.54 0.44
CA PHE A 122 12.89 -19.29 1.17
C PHE A 122 12.19 -19.17 2.53
N ALA A 123 11.50 -20.21 3.01
CA ALA A 123 10.68 -20.17 4.21
C ALA A 123 11.46 -20.01 5.54
N ARG A 124 12.80 -20.18 5.53
CA ARG A 124 13.69 -19.96 6.70
C ARG A 124 13.19 -20.60 8.01
N GLY A 125 12.58 -21.79 7.91
CA GLY A 125 12.04 -22.56 9.05
C GLY A 125 10.54 -22.38 9.33
N GLY A 126 9.88 -21.42 8.66
CA GLY A 126 8.42 -21.26 8.74
C GLY A 126 7.64 -22.37 8.02
N ASP A 127 6.37 -22.51 8.41
CA ASP A 127 5.41 -23.47 7.82
C ASP A 127 4.94 -23.07 6.40
N GLY A 128 5.15 -21.82 6.01
CA GLY A 128 4.70 -21.29 4.73
C GLY A 128 3.20 -20.99 4.65
N LYS A 129 2.47 -21.16 5.75
CA LYS A 129 1.01 -20.97 5.84
C LYS A 129 0.70 -19.61 6.47
N ALA A 130 -0.52 -19.11 6.26
CA ALA A 130 -1.01 -17.87 6.86
C ALA A 130 -2.35 -18.11 7.55
N ALA A 131 -2.60 -17.36 8.63
CA ALA A 131 -3.89 -17.36 9.31
C ALA A 131 -4.89 -16.44 8.59
N LEU A 132 -6.18 -16.70 8.76
CA LEU A 132 -7.29 -15.98 8.12
C LEU A 132 -7.30 -14.48 8.47
N GLY A 133 -7.17 -14.14 9.75
CA GLY A 133 -7.19 -12.74 10.22
C GLY A 133 -6.19 -11.83 9.48
N PRO A 134 -4.89 -12.17 9.40
CA PRO A 134 -3.92 -11.42 8.61
C PRO A 134 -4.27 -11.26 7.12
N MET A 135 -4.85 -12.27 6.47
CA MET A 135 -5.24 -12.17 5.05
C MET A 135 -6.43 -11.23 4.86
N LEU A 136 -7.41 -11.28 5.77
CA LEU A 136 -8.54 -10.35 5.79
C LEU A 136 -8.09 -8.92 6.12
N ARG A 137 -7.11 -8.74 7.04
CA ARG A 137 -6.50 -7.43 7.32
C ARG A 137 -5.87 -6.85 6.06
N GLU A 138 -5.07 -7.65 5.37
CA GLU A 138 -4.42 -7.21 4.13
C GLU A 138 -5.43 -6.87 3.04
N TYR A 139 -6.53 -7.63 2.94
CA TYR A 139 -7.66 -7.29 2.07
C TYR A 139 -8.26 -5.92 2.42
N VAL A 140 -8.73 -5.70 3.65
CA VAL A 140 -9.44 -4.47 4.00
C VAL A 140 -8.55 -3.23 3.92
N ILE A 141 -7.27 -3.34 4.31
CA ILE A 141 -6.33 -2.23 4.21
C ILE A 141 -5.98 -1.93 2.75
N GLY A 142 -5.72 -2.95 1.93
CA GLY A 142 -5.45 -2.74 0.49
C GLY A 142 -6.62 -2.08 -0.24
N GLU A 143 -7.85 -2.51 0.04
CA GLU A 143 -9.04 -1.92 -0.56
C GLU A 143 -9.33 -0.50 -0.02
N ALA A 144 -9.04 -0.23 1.25
CA ALA A 144 -9.11 1.13 1.81
C ALA A 144 -8.11 2.07 1.12
N MET A 145 -6.85 1.64 0.97
CA MET A 145 -5.81 2.43 0.30
C MET A 145 -6.20 2.72 -1.16
N HIS A 146 -6.77 1.74 -1.85
CA HIS A 146 -7.29 1.93 -3.20
C HIS A 146 -8.44 2.93 -3.26
N GLY A 147 -9.42 2.82 -2.35
CA GLY A 147 -10.54 3.75 -2.23
C GLY A 147 -10.10 5.19 -1.92
N LEU A 148 -9.00 5.34 -1.17
CA LEU A 148 -8.35 6.64 -0.89
C LEU A 148 -7.53 7.18 -2.08
N GLY A 149 -7.44 6.44 -3.19
CA GLY A 149 -6.60 6.80 -4.35
C GLY A 149 -5.11 6.72 -4.06
N ILE A 150 -4.68 5.93 -3.07
CA ILE A 150 -3.28 5.70 -2.73
C ILE A 150 -2.80 4.44 -3.47
N PRO A 151 -1.70 4.50 -4.25
CA PRO A 151 -1.18 3.33 -4.94
C PRO A 151 -0.90 2.18 -3.97
N THR A 152 -1.41 0.99 -4.29
CA THR A 152 -1.41 -0.15 -3.39
C THR A 152 -1.62 -1.47 -4.13
N THR A 153 -1.06 -2.54 -3.59
CA THR A 153 -1.47 -3.89 -3.95
C THR A 153 -2.93 -4.13 -3.56
N ARG A 154 -3.66 -4.83 -4.42
CA ARG A 154 -5.07 -5.14 -4.25
C ARG A 154 -5.25 -6.59 -3.84
N ALA A 155 -6.39 -6.91 -3.24
CA ALA A 155 -6.73 -8.28 -2.90
C ALA A 155 -7.86 -8.79 -3.80
N LEU A 156 -7.56 -9.81 -4.62
CA LEU A 156 -8.56 -10.46 -5.46
C LEU A 156 -9.46 -11.37 -4.64
N ALA A 157 -8.87 -12.20 -3.78
CA ALA A 157 -9.63 -13.15 -2.99
C ALA A 157 -8.91 -13.52 -1.69
N VAL A 158 -9.70 -13.87 -0.68
CA VAL A 158 -9.25 -14.60 0.50
C VAL A 158 -9.92 -15.97 0.47
N ILE A 159 -9.12 -17.03 0.55
CA ILE A 159 -9.56 -18.42 0.48
C ILE A 159 -9.19 -19.09 1.80
N ALA A 160 -10.17 -19.55 2.56
CA ALA A 160 -9.91 -20.38 3.73
C ALA A 160 -9.43 -21.76 3.29
N THR A 161 -8.36 -22.27 3.90
CA THR A 161 -7.75 -23.55 3.46
C THR A 161 -8.43 -24.78 4.04
N GLY A 162 -9.26 -24.60 5.07
CA GLY A 162 -9.83 -25.69 5.88
C GLY A 162 -8.83 -26.31 6.86
N GLU A 163 -7.57 -25.86 6.87
CA GLU A 163 -6.56 -26.32 7.80
C GLU A 163 -6.43 -25.39 9.02
N SER A 164 -5.93 -25.93 10.13
CA SER A 164 -5.49 -25.13 11.27
C SER A 164 -4.00 -24.79 11.15
N VAL A 165 -3.67 -23.53 11.41
CA VAL A 165 -2.30 -22.99 11.40
C VAL A 165 -1.90 -22.70 12.84
N GLN A 166 -0.77 -23.26 13.29
CA GLN A 166 -0.32 -23.12 14.68
C GLN A 166 0.42 -21.78 14.87
N ARG A 167 -0.07 -20.95 15.78
CA ARG A 167 0.62 -19.77 16.31
C ARG A 167 0.70 -19.90 17.83
N GLU A 168 0.53 -18.81 18.58
CA GLU A 168 0.27 -18.88 20.02
C GLU A 168 -0.94 -19.77 20.32
N THR A 169 -1.94 -19.71 19.44
CA THR A 169 -3.12 -20.60 19.42
C THR A 169 -3.32 -21.19 18.03
N PRO A 170 -4.09 -22.30 17.90
CA PRO A 170 -4.54 -22.79 16.60
C PRO A 170 -5.50 -21.79 15.95
N LEU A 171 -5.20 -21.33 14.73
CA LEU A 171 -6.01 -20.37 13.98
C LEU A 171 -6.44 -20.94 12.62
N PRO A 172 -7.60 -20.55 12.08
CA PRO A 172 -7.99 -20.94 10.72
C PRO A 172 -6.97 -20.47 9.67
N GLY A 173 -6.54 -21.36 8.79
CA GLY A 173 -5.62 -21.05 7.70
C GLY A 173 -6.31 -20.39 6.51
N ALA A 174 -5.57 -19.53 5.79
CA ALA A 174 -6.04 -18.89 4.57
C ALA A 174 -4.91 -18.60 3.57
N VAL A 175 -5.31 -18.44 2.31
CA VAL A 175 -4.50 -17.91 1.22
C VAL A 175 -5.10 -16.58 0.77
N LEU A 176 -4.24 -15.57 0.58
CA LEU A 176 -4.58 -14.32 -0.08
C LEU A 176 -4.09 -14.34 -1.52
N ALA A 177 -5.00 -14.15 -2.47
CA ALA A 177 -4.67 -13.86 -3.86
C ALA A 177 -4.46 -12.35 -4.03
N ARG A 178 -3.19 -11.92 -3.93
CA ARG A 178 -2.78 -10.51 -4.04
C ARG A 178 -2.46 -10.14 -5.48
N VAL A 179 -2.90 -8.96 -5.89
CA VAL A 179 -2.67 -8.41 -7.22
C VAL A 179 -1.84 -7.14 -7.10
N ALA A 180 -0.78 -7.02 -7.88
CA ALA A 180 0.11 -5.86 -7.86
C ALA A 180 0.47 -5.41 -9.27
N ALA A 181 0.83 -4.15 -9.46
CA ALA A 181 1.51 -3.73 -10.68
C ALA A 181 2.88 -4.42 -10.82
N SER A 182 3.57 -4.75 -9.71
CA SER A 182 4.77 -5.61 -9.67
C SER A 182 5.17 -5.92 -8.22
N HIS A 183 5.79 -7.09 -8.00
CA HIS A 183 6.43 -7.47 -6.73
C HIS A 183 7.94 -7.23 -6.69
N VAL A 184 8.51 -6.54 -7.67
CA VAL A 184 9.92 -6.09 -7.63
C VAL A 184 10.10 -5.03 -6.56
N ARG A 185 11.11 -5.20 -5.71
CA ARG A 185 11.35 -4.40 -4.50
C ARG A 185 12.78 -3.85 -4.48
N VAL A 186 13.07 -2.90 -3.61
CA VAL A 186 14.45 -2.48 -3.35
C VAL A 186 15.29 -3.71 -2.96
N GLY A 187 14.75 -4.60 -2.13
CA GLY A 187 15.36 -5.89 -1.79
C GLY A 187 15.72 -6.80 -2.98
N THR A 188 14.99 -6.72 -4.09
CA THR A 188 15.29 -7.46 -5.33
C THR A 188 16.55 -6.91 -6.00
N PHE A 189 16.69 -5.59 -6.07
CA PHE A 189 17.90 -4.93 -6.56
C PHE A 189 19.10 -5.19 -5.65
N GLU A 190 18.89 -5.15 -4.33
CA GLU A 190 19.95 -5.46 -3.36
C GLU A 190 20.48 -6.89 -3.51
N TYR A 191 19.62 -7.83 -3.89
CA TYR A 191 20.02 -9.21 -4.17
C TYR A 191 20.79 -9.32 -5.49
N ALA A 192 20.25 -8.71 -6.56
CA ALA A 192 20.88 -8.72 -7.88
C ALA A 192 22.26 -8.05 -7.87
N ALA A 193 22.41 -6.91 -7.20
CA ALA A 193 23.71 -6.24 -7.10
C ALA A 193 24.74 -7.05 -6.31
N ARG A 194 24.32 -7.78 -5.26
CA ARG A 194 25.21 -8.59 -4.44
C ARG A 194 25.60 -9.94 -5.04
N SER A 195 24.91 -10.41 -6.08
CA SER A 195 25.34 -11.60 -6.81
C SER A 195 26.65 -11.37 -7.56
N GLY A 196 27.03 -10.10 -7.81
CA GLY A 196 28.16 -9.71 -8.65
C GLY A 196 27.88 -9.83 -10.15
N ASP A 197 26.68 -10.28 -10.53
CA ASP A 197 26.24 -10.38 -11.92
C ASP A 197 25.61 -9.06 -12.39
N VAL A 198 26.45 -8.20 -12.98
CA VAL A 198 26.02 -6.90 -13.51
C VAL A 198 25.02 -7.06 -14.66
N ASP A 199 25.07 -8.17 -15.42
CA ASP A 199 24.12 -8.42 -16.51
C ASP A 199 22.73 -8.78 -15.95
N LEU A 200 22.65 -9.52 -14.84
CA LEU A 200 21.40 -9.73 -14.13
C LEU A 200 20.83 -8.41 -13.59
N LEU A 201 21.66 -7.58 -12.96
CA LEU A 201 21.26 -6.27 -12.47
C LEU A 201 20.75 -5.38 -13.60
N ARG A 202 21.43 -5.36 -14.76
CA ARG A 202 21.00 -4.63 -15.96
C ARG A 202 19.65 -5.10 -16.46
N ARG A 203 19.47 -6.43 -16.64
CA ARG A 203 18.17 -7.01 -17.05
C ARG A 203 17.04 -6.65 -16.08
N LEU A 204 17.31 -6.66 -14.77
CA LEU A 204 16.34 -6.22 -13.77
C LEU A 204 15.98 -4.74 -13.92
N ALA A 205 16.98 -3.87 -14.10
CA ALA A 205 16.76 -2.44 -14.31
C ALA A 205 15.96 -2.17 -15.59
N ASP A 206 16.34 -2.80 -16.71
CA ASP A 206 15.66 -2.68 -18.00
C ASP A 206 14.20 -3.17 -17.91
N TYR A 207 13.98 -4.30 -17.25
CA TYR A 207 12.64 -4.84 -17.00
C TYR A 207 11.77 -3.85 -16.22
N VAL A 208 12.32 -3.23 -15.17
CA VAL A 208 11.60 -2.24 -14.35
C VAL A 208 11.36 -0.94 -15.12
N ILE A 209 12.33 -0.48 -15.93
CA ILE A 209 12.18 0.69 -16.80
C ILE A 209 11.02 0.50 -17.76
N GLN A 210 11.03 -0.60 -18.53
CA GLN A 210 9.99 -0.88 -19.51
C GLN A 210 8.60 -0.99 -18.87
N ARG A 211 8.53 -1.58 -17.67
CA ARG A 211 7.24 -1.84 -17.00
C ARG A 211 6.70 -0.64 -16.24
N HIS A 212 7.56 0.21 -15.67
CA HIS A 212 7.16 1.20 -14.67
C HIS A 212 7.70 2.61 -14.88
N TYR A 213 8.72 2.78 -15.70
CA TYR A 213 9.39 4.06 -15.95
C TYR A 213 9.75 4.22 -17.43
N PRO A 214 8.80 4.05 -18.37
CA PRO A 214 9.11 4.07 -19.80
C PRO A 214 9.74 5.38 -20.25
N ASP A 215 9.37 6.51 -19.63
CA ASP A 215 9.94 7.84 -19.89
C ASP A 215 11.46 7.90 -19.60
N ALA A 216 12.01 6.98 -18.80
CA ALA A 216 13.44 6.90 -18.55
C ALA A 216 14.23 6.44 -19.80
N LEU A 217 13.59 5.79 -20.77
CA LEU A 217 14.22 5.36 -22.02
C LEU A 217 14.66 6.53 -22.90
N ASP A 218 14.02 7.70 -22.75
CA ASP A 218 14.33 8.92 -23.51
C ASP A 218 15.41 9.79 -22.85
N ALA A 219 15.89 9.40 -21.66
CA ALA A 219 16.90 10.16 -20.93
C ALA A 219 18.32 9.77 -21.36
N ASP A 220 19.27 10.73 -21.28
CA ASP A 220 20.69 10.48 -21.56
C ASP A 220 21.27 9.35 -20.71
N ASN A 221 20.76 9.19 -19.49
CA ASN A 221 21.09 8.09 -18.59
C ASN A 221 19.81 7.46 -18.03
N ALA A 222 19.36 6.38 -18.67
CA ALA A 222 18.13 5.69 -18.32
C ALA A 222 18.12 5.13 -16.88
N TYR A 223 19.27 4.70 -16.34
CA TYR A 223 19.33 4.14 -14.99
C TYR A 223 19.30 5.22 -13.90
N LEU A 224 19.92 6.37 -14.16
CA LEU A 224 19.79 7.53 -13.28
C LEU A 224 18.36 8.08 -13.32
N ALA A 225 17.72 8.09 -14.49
CA ALA A 225 16.32 8.47 -14.66
C ALA A 225 15.36 7.48 -13.98
N LEU A 226 15.62 6.17 -14.05
CA LEU A 226 14.93 5.14 -13.26
C LEU A 226 15.01 5.47 -11.76
N TYR A 227 16.22 5.77 -11.27
CA TYR A 227 16.41 6.07 -9.86
C TYR A 227 15.67 7.34 -9.44
N ALA A 228 15.78 8.42 -10.22
CA ALA A 228 15.04 9.67 -9.97
C ALA A 228 13.52 9.47 -9.99
N GLY A 229 13.02 8.66 -10.93
CA GLY A 229 11.61 8.28 -10.98
C GLY A 229 11.16 7.49 -9.75
N ALA A 230 11.97 6.54 -9.28
CA ALA A 230 11.68 5.76 -8.08
C ALA A 230 11.68 6.64 -6.81
N VAL A 231 12.63 7.58 -6.70
CA VAL A 231 12.68 8.59 -5.62
C VAL A 231 11.41 9.44 -5.60
N ASP A 232 10.99 9.97 -6.75
CA ASP A 232 9.78 10.81 -6.84
C ASP A 232 8.50 10.04 -6.50
N ARG A 233 8.36 8.83 -7.06
CA ARG A 233 7.19 7.99 -6.84
C ARG A 233 7.04 7.59 -5.38
N GLN A 234 8.15 7.30 -4.71
CA GLN A 234 8.16 6.95 -3.29
C GLN A 234 7.94 8.17 -2.40
N ALA A 235 8.49 9.34 -2.76
CA ALA A 235 8.17 10.61 -2.10
C ALA A 235 6.67 10.92 -2.17
N ALA A 236 6.05 10.75 -3.35
CA ALA A 236 4.61 10.93 -3.55
C ALA A 236 3.77 9.92 -2.76
N LEU A 237 4.18 8.65 -2.72
CA LEU A 237 3.48 7.60 -1.98
C LEU A 237 3.48 7.89 -0.47
N VAL A 238 4.65 8.17 0.09
CA VAL A 238 4.79 8.44 1.53
C VAL A 238 4.08 9.72 1.91
N ALA A 239 4.14 10.77 1.08
CA ALA A 239 3.34 11.98 1.31
C ALA A 239 1.84 11.67 1.43
N ARG A 240 1.30 10.77 0.59
CA ARG A 240 -0.10 10.33 0.69
C ARG A 240 -0.40 9.55 1.96
N TRP A 241 0.53 8.70 2.42
CA TRP A 241 0.39 7.99 3.70
C TRP A 241 0.28 8.97 4.87
N MET A 242 1.20 9.94 4.91
CA MET A 242 1.21 10.99 5.93
C MET A 242 -0.09 11.78 5.90
N LEU A 243 -0.55 12.19 4.72
CA LEU A 243 -1.78 12.95 4.56
C LEU A 243 -3.04 12.25 5.07
N VAL A 244 -3.06 10.93 5.24
CA VAL A 244 -4.23 10.19 5.77
C VAL A 244 -3.98 9.56 7.14
N GLY A 245 -2.82 9.81 7.77
CA GLY A 245 -2.49 9.23 9.07
C GLY A 245 -2.15 7.74 9.01
N PHE A 246 -1.70 7.22 7.87
CA PHE A 246 -1.34 5.81 7.71
C PHE A 246 0.08 5.54 8.23
N VAL A 247 0.21 4.50 9.06
CA VAL A 247 1.47 3.96 9.56
C VAL A 247 1.66 2.55 9.01
N HIS A 248 2.69 2.35 8.20
CA HIS A 248 3.00 1.05 7.59
C HIS A 248 3.56 0.05 8.60
N GLY A 249 4.36 0.52 9.57
CA GLY A 249 4.88 -0.26 10.69
C GLY A 249 6.07 -1.20 10.40
N VAL A 250 6.37 -1.52 9.13
CA VAL A 250 7.56 -2.32 8.72
C VAL A 250 8.07 -1.88 7.34
N MET A 251 8.73 -0.72 7.28
CA MET A 251 9.30 -0.18 6.05
C MET A 251 10.72 -0.70 5.81
N ASN A 252 10.89 -2.03 5.80
CA ASN A 252 12.13 -2.65 5.34
C ASN A 252 12.31 -2.44 3.83
N THR A 253 13.53 -2.55 3.31
CA THR A 253 13.76 -2.43 1.85
C THR A 253 13.10 -3.55 1.04
N ASP A 254 12.87 -4.72 1.64
CA ASP A 254 12.08 -5.80 1.05
C ASP A 254 10.56 -5.57 1.09
N ASN A 255 10.09 -4.44 1.64
CA ASN A 255 8.68 -4.01 1.57
C ASN A 255 8.51 -2.71 0.75
N MET A 256 9.53 -2.29 0.01
CA MET A 256 9.50 -1.07 -0.81
C MET A 256 9.48 -1.44 -2.29
N THR A 257 8.32 -1.33 -2.93
CA THR A 257 8.12 -1.72 -4.34
C THR A 257 8.69 -0.69 -5.30
N LEU A 258 9.19 -1.14 -6.46
CA LEU A 258 9.58 -0.25 -7.55
C LEU A 258 8.35 0.23 -8.35
N SER A 259 7.20 -0.43 -8.24
CA SER A 259 5.94 0.08 -8.79
C SER A 259 5.42 1.31 -8.05
N GLY A 260 5.91 1.59 -6.83
CA GLY A 260 5.40 2.65 -5.98
C GLY A 260 4.06 2.34 -5.35
N GLU A 261 3.74 1.06 -5.16
CA GLU A 261 2.54 0.58 -4.48
C GLU A 261 2.84 0.24 -3.01
N SER A 262 1.91 0.60 -2.12
CA SER A 262 1.87 0.10 -0.74
C SER A 262 1.65 -1.42 -0.74
N ILE A 263 2.44 -2.17 0.04
CA ILE A 263 2.45 -3.64 0.04
C ILE A 263 2.64 -4.21 1.46
N ASP A 264 2.31 -5.49 1.66
CA ASP A 264 2.62 -6.25 2.88
C ASP A 264 2.06 -5.61 4.17
N PHE A 265 0.73 -5.49 4.18
CA PHE A 265 -0.08 -4.98 5.31
C PHE A 265 -0.11 -5.95 6.50
N GLY A 266 1.03 -6.08 7.18
CA GLY A 266 1.17 -6.77 8.46
C GLY A 266 0.72 -5.88 9.61
N PRO A 267 1.66 -5.28 10.37
CA PRO A 267 1.33 -4.44 11.50
C PRO A 267 1.15 -2.96 11.09
N CYS A 268 0.30 -2.72 10.10
CA CYS A 268 -0.06 -1.39 9.65
C CYS A 268 -1.40 -0.95 10.26
N ALA A 269 -1.57 0.36 10.42
CA ALA A 269 -2.77 0.93 11.01
C ALA A 269 -2.90 2.43 10.67
N PHE A 270 -4.10 2.96 10.85
CA PHE A 270 -4.39 4.38 10.71
C PHE A 270 -4.44 5.00 12.11
N MET A 271 -3.89 6.19 12.23
CA MET A 271 -3.97 6.98 13.45
C MET A 271 -5.36 7.56 13.62
N ASP A 272 -5.89 7.48 14.84
CA ASP A 272 -7.05 8.27 15.24
C ASP A 272 -6.56 9.67 15.65
N GLY A 273 -6.10 9.85 16.89
CA GLY A 273 -5.49 11.09 17.34
C GLY A 273 -4.11 11.34 16.73
N PHE A 274 -3.84 12.56 16.29
CA PHE A 274 -2.55 12.92 15.72
C PHE A 274 -1.43 12.91 16.78
N ASN A 275 -0.39 12.14 16.50
CA ASN A 275 0.85 12.08 17.27
C ASN A 275 2.00 11.61 16.35
N PRO A 276 3.05 12.43 16.12
CA PRO A 276 4.21 12.05 15.32
C PRO A 276 4.93 10.78 15.78
N GLU A 277 4.86 10.46 17.06
CA GLU A 277 5.54 9.31 17.67
C GLU A 277 4.70 8.03 17.63
N THR A 278 3.53 8.02 16.98
CA THR A 278 2.69 6.82 16.93
C THR A 278 3.38 5.65 16.25
N VAL A 279 3.39 4.50 16.95
CA VAL A 279 3.91 3.21 16.49
C VAL A 279 2.86 2.14 16.77
N PHE A 280 2.53 1.32 15.78
CA PHE A 280 1.59 0.20 15.97
C PHE A 280 2.24 -1.17 15.96
N SER A 281 3.42 -1.30 15.35
CA SER A 281 4.09 -2.59 15.22
C SER A 281 4.59 -3.10 16.56
N SER A 282 4.15 -4.30 16.94
CA SER A 282 4.54 -4.95 18.19
C SER A 282 6.05 -5.23 18.30
N ILE A 283 6.75 -5.26 17.16
CA ILE A 283 8.19 -5.53 17.07
C ILE A 283 9.04 -4.26 16.89
N ASP A 284 8.41 -3.09 16.73
CA ASP A 284 9.11 -1.81 16.57
C ASP A 284 9.30 -1.09 17.92
N HIS A 285 10.11 -1.68 18.80
CA HIS A 285 10.34 -1.16 20.15
C HIS A 285 11.08 0.18 20.18
N SER A 286 11.85 0.51 19.13
CA SER A 286 12.60 1.76 19.02
C SER A 286 11.89 2.85 18.22
N GLY A 287 10.68 2.58 17.72
CA GLY A 287 9.91 3.52 16.91
C GLY A 287 10.58 3.88 15.58
N ARG A 288 11.38 2.97 15.00
CA ARG A 288 12.05 3.20 13.72
C ARG A 288 11.03 3.54 12.62
N TYR A 289 9.86 2.90 12.66
CA TYR A 289 8.78 3.05 11.69
C TYR A 289 7.59 3.82 12.26
N ALA A 290 7.82 4.67 13.27
CA ALA A 290 6.83 5.63 13.75
C ALA A 290 6.32 6.53 12.61
N TYR A 291 5.09 7.05 12.76
CA TYR A 291 4.46 7.91 11.76
C TYR A 291 5.38 9.03 11.25
N GLY A 292 5.96 9.84 12.15
CA GLY A 292 6.85 10.95 11.79
C GLY A 292 8.17 10.52 11.14
N ASN A 293 8.58 9.26 11.31
CA ASN A 293 9.84 8.73 10.79
C ASN A 293 9.71 8.16 9.35
N GLN A 294 8.49 7.91 8.86
CA GLN A 294 8.29 7.26 7.56
C GLN A 294 9.00 7.98 6.38
N PRO A 295 8.99 9.32 6.27
CA PRO A 295 9.71 10.01 5.18
C PRO A 295 11.23 9.79 5.25
N ALA A 296 11.82 9.90 6.44
CA ALA A 296 13.27 9.71 6.61
C ALA A 296 13.69 8.25 6.33
N VAL A 297 12.86 7.29 6.75
CA VAL A 297 13.08 5.87 6.44
C VAL A 297 12.98 5.59 4.94
N ALA A 298 12.01 6.18 4.24
CA ALA A 298 11.89 6.04 2.80
C ALA A 298 13.12 6.59 2.08
N GLN A 299 13.64 7.76 2.48
CA GLN A 299 14.90 8.29 1.97
C GLN A 299 16.07 7.31 2.22
N TRP A 300 16.15 6.74 3.41
CA TRP A 300 17.19 5.76 3.75
C TRP A 300 17.09 4.50 2.88
N ASN A 301 15.89 3.98 2.63
CA ASN A 301 15.69 2.83 1.75
C ASN A 301 16.03 3.16 0.29
N LEU A 302 15.73 4.38 -0.18
CA LEU A 302 16.12 4.85 -1.51
C LEU A 302 17.64 4.99 -1.65
N ALA A 303 18.35 5.36 -0.58
CA ALA A 303 19.81 5.34 -0.59
C ALA A 303 20.35 3.93 -0.85
N ARG A 304 19.75 2.90 -0.22
CA ARG A 304 20.10 1.50 -0.49
C ARG A 304 19.82 1.11 -1.94
N LEU A 305 18.73 1.57 -2.54
CA LEU A 305 18.47 1.38 -3.98
C LEU A 305 19.54 2.05 -4.84
N GLY A 306 19.88 3.31 -4.57
CA GLY A 306 20.90 4.07 -5.32
C GLY A 306 22.25 3.36 -5.35
N GLU A 307 22.68 2.80 -4.21
CA GLU A 307 23.91 1.99 -4.10
C GLU A 307 23.92 0.79 -5.05
N THR A 308 22.77 0.15 -5.27
CA THR A 308 22.68 -1.00 -6.20
C THR A 308 22.85 -0.61 -7.65
N LEU A 309 22.54 0.64 -8.01
CA LEU A 309 22.50 1.11 -9.40
C LEU A 309 23.82 1.73 -9.87
N LEU A 310 24.77 1.99 -8.97
CA LEU A 310 26.06 2.62 -9.30
C LEU A 310 26.78 1.95 -10.50
N PRO A 311 26.86 0.61 -10.60
CA PRO A 311 27.52 -0.03 -11.74
C PRO A 311 26.85 0.19 -13.10
N LEU A 312 25.59 0.64 -13.10
CA LEU A 312 24.82 0.94 -14.31
C LEU A 312 24.80 2.43 -14.64
N ILE A 313 24.94 3.31 -13.65
CA ILE A 313 24.87 4.77 -13.83
C ILE A 313 26.09 5.30 -14.56
N GLY A 314 27.29 4.79 -14.29
CA GLY A 314 28.50 5.27 -14.96
C GLY A 314 29.70 4.36 -14.77
N GLU A 315 30.71 4.50 -15.63
CA GLU A 315 31.96 3.73 -15.54
C GLU A 315 32.85 4.22 -14.38
N SER A 316 32.79 5.52 -14.08
CA SER A 316 33.50 6.16 -12.97
C SER A 316 32.68 5.99 -11.67
N PRO A 317 33.18 5.22 -10.68
CA PRO A 317 32.46 5.01 -9.43
C PRO A 317 32.19 6.31 -8.67
N GLU A 318 33.13 7.26 -8.70
CA GLU A 318 32.97 8.57 -8.06
C GLU A 318 31.85 9.39 -8.70
N ASP A 319 31.84 9.50 -10.04
CA ASP A 319 30.83 10.31 -10.75
C ASP A 319 29.42 9.69 -10.62
N ALA A 320 29.33 8.35 -10.68
CA ALA A 320 28.08 7.64 -10.47
C ALA A 320 27.54 7.85 -9.05
N ALA A 321 28.41 7.83 -8.05
CA ALA A 321 28.04 8.08 -6.66
C ALA A 321 27.60 9.53 -6.42
N GLU A 322 28.27 10.51 -7.03
CA GLU A 322 27.89 11.92 -6.97
C GLU A 322 26.49 12.13 -7.58
N ALA A 323 26.27 11.62 -8.80
CA ALA A 323 24.98 11.73 -9.48
C ALA A 323 23.84 11.06 -8.70
N ALA A 324 24.05 9.86 -8.16
CA ALA A 324 23.07 9.19 -7.31
C ALA A 324 22.81 9.96 -6.00
N THR A 325 23.85 10.57 -5.41
CA THR A 325 23.70 11.37 -4.19
C THR A 325 22.85 12.60 -4.45
N ASP A 326 23.02 13.28 -5.58
CA ASP A 326 22.22 14.46 -5.92
C ASP A 326 20.75 14.12 -6.15
N VAL A 327 20.47 12.99 -6.82
CA VAL A 327 19.10 12.47 -6.93
C VAL A 327 18.51 12.17 -5.54
N LEU A 328 19.27 11.53 -4.64
CA LEU A 328 18.80 11.22 -3.28
C LEU A 328 18.52 12.48 -2.44
N ARG A 329 19.35 13.51 -2.57
CA ARG A 329 19.18 14.81 -1.88
C ARG A 329 17.86 15.47 -2.28
N SER A 330 17.42 15.29 -3.53
CA SER A 330 16.15 15.83 -4.02
C SER A 330 14.90 15.21 -3.37
N PHE A 331 15.02 14.07 -2.65
CA PHE A 331 13.88 13.40 -2.02
C PHE A 331 13.08 14.33 -1.11
N ARG A 332 13.75 15.11 -0.25
CA ARG A 332 13.07 15.98 0.72
C ARG A 332 12.19 17.01 0.02
N ASP A 333 12.74 17.70 -0.97
CA ASP A 333 12.01 18.72 -1.72
C ASP A 333 10.83 18.13 -2.50
N ARG A 334 11.01 16.93 -3.09
CA ARG A 334 9.93 16.19 -3.76
C ARG A 334 8.83 15.80 -2.77
N TYR A 335 9.19 15.22 -1.63
CA TYR A 335 8.25 14.84 -0.58
C TYR A 335 7.47 16.06 -0.06
N ASP A 336 8.16 17.14 0.28
CA ASP A 336 7.55 18.37 0.78
C ASP A 336 6.61 18.99 -0.25
N THR A 337 6.98 18.93 -1.54
CA THR A 337 6.12 19.37 -2.64
C THR A 337 4.82 18.57 -2.72
N HIS A 338 4.91 17.23 -2.73
CA HIS A 338 3.74 16.35 -2.78
C HIS A 338 2.86 16.50 -1.53
N HIS A 339 3.49 16.58 -0.35
CA HIS A 339 2.78 16.71 0.92
C HIS A 339 2.05 18.05 1.03
N ARG A 340 2.71 19.16 0.71
CA ARG A 340 2.09 20.50 0.70
C ARG A 340 0.96 20.60 -0.32
N ALA A 341 1.14 20.04 -1.52
CA ALA A 341 0.10 20.02 -2.54
C ALA A 341 -1.14 19.23 -2.07
N GLY A 342 -0.95 18.08 -1.42
CA GLY A 342 -2.05 17.32 -0.85
C GLY A 342 -2.72 18.03 0.33
N LEU A 343 -1.96 18.67 1.21
CA LEU A 343 -2.50 19.44 2.33
C LEU A 343 -3.35 20.62 1.86
N ARG A 344 -2.87 21.36 0.85
CA ARG A 344 -3.64 22.41 0.17
C ARG A 344 -4.96 21.89 -0.38
N ARG A 345 -4.94 20.72 -1.02
CA ARG A 345 -6.16 20.06 -1.54
C ARG A 345 -7.14 19.73 -0.40
N ARG A 346 -6.65 19.17 0.71
CA ARG A 346 -7.49 18.86 1.90
C ARG A 346 -8.11 20.11 2.53
N LEU A 347 -7.47 21.27 2.37
CA LEU A 347 -7.98 22.58 2.80
C LEU A 347 -8.89 23.26 1.76
N GLY A 348 -9.03 22.70 0.55
CA GLY A 348 -9.77 23.33 -0.54
C GLY A 348 -9.08 24.59 -1.11
N LEU A 349 -7.76 24.71 -0.93
CA LEU A 349 -6.89 25.84 -1.29
C LEU A 349 -5.85 25.45 -2.36
N ASP A 350 -6.30 24.88 -3.47
CA ASP A 350 -5.42 24.55 -4.60
C ASP A 350 -5.12 25.78 -5.48
N ALA A 351 -4.24 25.61 -6.48
CA ALA A 351 -3.84 26.70 -7.36
C ALA A 351 -5.00 27.34 -8.14
N ALA A 352 -6.14 26.64 -8.31
CA ALA A 352 -7.31 27.16 -9.00
C ALA A 352 -8.14 28.12 -8.12
N THR A 353 -7.81 28.25 -6.83
CA THR A 353 -8.54 29.11 -5.88
C THR A 353 -8.11 30.57 -5.89
N GLY A 354 -7.04 30.93 -6.62
CA GLY A 354 -6.50 32.30 -6.64
C GLY A 354 -5.75 32.71 -5.37
N VAL A 355 -5.80 31.90 -4.30
CA VAL A 355 -5.04 32.12 -3.06
C VAL A 355 -3.55 31.94 -3.31
N ARG A 356 -2.74 32.81 -2.71
CA ARG A 356 -1.28 32.69 -2.77
C ARG A 356 -0.87 31.38 -2.09
N LEU A 357 -0.15 30.52 -2.81
CA LEU A 357 0.27 29.22 -2.30
C LEU A 357 1.00 29.30 -0.95
N VAL A 358 1.79 30.35 -0.72
CA VAL A 358 2.49 30.62 0.55
C VAL A 358 1.52 30.72 1.73
N GLU A 359 0.36 31.33 1.54
CA GLU A 359 -0.65 31.51 2.58
C GLU A 359 -1.40 30.20 2.87
N ALA A 360 -1.72 29.44 1.82
CA ALA A 360 -2.30 28.11 1.97
C ALA A 360 -1.34 27.12 2.67
N ASP A 361 -0.04 27.20 2.36
CA ASP A 361 1.00 26.41 3.02
C ASP A 361 1.16 26.80 4.50
N ALA A 362 1.06 28.10 4.83
CA ALA A 362 1.09 28.57 6.22
C ALA A 362 -0.11 28.05 7.02
N LEU A 363 -1.34 28.15 6.48
CA LEU A 363 -2.55 27.60 7.11
C LEU A 363 -2.43 26.10 7.38
N GLY A 364 -1.88 25.35 6.42
CA GLY A 364 -1.62 23.93 6.57
C GLY A 364 -0.60 23.61 7.67
N ALA A 365 0.53 24.32 7.70
CA ALA A 365 1.55 24.12 8.73
C ALA A 365 1.03 24.42 10.14
N GLU A 366 0.30 25.54 10.30
CA GLU A 366 -0.34 25.89 11.57
C GLU A 366 -1.36 24.83 12.02
N LEU A 367 -2.14 24.28 11.08
CA LEU A 367 -3.11 23.23 11.38
C LEU A 367 -2.43 21.95 11.88
N LEU A 368 -1.27 21.58 11.35
CA LEU A 368 -0.49 20.45 11.85
C LEU A 368 0.00 20.67 13.29
N THR A 369 0.36 21.90 13.66
CA THR A 369 0.68 22.25 15.06
C THR A 369 -0.54 22.13 15.97
N VAL A 370 -1.73 22.51 15.49
CA VAL A 370 -2.99 22.32 16.22
C VAL A 370 -3.29 20.83 16.42
N PHE A 371 -3.16 20.02 15.36
CA PHE A 371 -3.31 18.57 15.42
C PHE A 371 -2.45 17.94 16.51
N GLU A 372 -1.17 18.31 16.56
CA GLU A 372 -0.22 17.79 17.55
C GLU A 372 -0.54 18.24 18.97
N SER A 373 -0.80 19.54 19.19
CA SER A 373 -1.04 20.08 20.52
C SER A 373 -2.34 19.59 21.18
N GLN A 374 -3.33 19.19 20.39
CA GLN A 374 -4.67 18.79 20.86
C GLN A 374 -4.98 17.31 20.58
N HIS A 375 -4.06 16.55 19.98
CA HIS A 375 -4.26 15.16 19.57
C HIS A 375 -5.54 14.92 18.76
N LEU A 376 -5.89 15.85 17.86
CA LEU A 376 -7.17 15.78 17.13
C LEU A 376 -7.20 14.60 16.15
N ASP A 377 -8.41 14.10 15.90
CA ASP A 377 -8.65 13.10 14.84
C ASP A 377 -8.34 13.73 13.48
N LEU A 378 -7.26 13.28 12.84
CA LEU A 378 -6.76 13.88 11.59
C LEU A 378 -7.84 13.87 10.50
N ASN A 379 -8.43 12.71 10.21
CA ASN A 379 -9.38 12.59 9.11
C ASN A 379 -10.74 13.21 9.45
N GLY A 380 -11.23 13.00 10.67
CA GLY A 380 -12.48 13.60 11.14
C GLY A 380 -12.42 15.13 11.14
N THR A 381 -11.29 15.72 11.56
CA THR A 381 -11.12 17.18 11.59
C THR A 381 -11.11 17.77 10.18
N PHE A 382 -10.35 17.20 9.24
CA PHE A 382 -10.41 17.64 7.84
C PHE A 382 -11.81 17.46 7.23
N ARG A 383 -12.51 16.37 7.54
CA ARG A 383 -13.90 16.16 7.09
C ARG A 383 -14.85 17.21 7.67
N SER A 384 -14.65 17.63 8.91
CA SER A 384 -15.48 18.65 9.58
C SER A 384 -15.39 20.04 8.95
N LEU A 385 -14.33 20.32 8.16
CA LEU A 385 -14.18 21.61 7.46
C LEU A 385 -15.37 21.92 6.55
N ALA A 386 -15.89 20.91 5.82
CA ALA A 386 -17.07 21.08 4.98
C ALA A 386 -18.32 21.44 5.81
N GLY A 387 -18.52 20.78 6.95
CA GLY A 387 -19.60 21.11 7.88
C GLY A 387 -19.47 22.52 8.46
N SER A 388 -18.25 22.96 8.78
CA SER A 388 -18.01 24.30 9.31
C SER A 388 -18.42 25.43 8.35
N LEU A 389 -18.33 25.20 7.04
CA LEU A 389 -18.79 26.15 6.02
C LEU A 389 -20.31 26.16 5.87
N ARG A 390 -20.96 25.00 6.01
CA ARG A 390 -22.42 24.86 5.91
C ARG A 390 -23.14 25.37 7.15
N ASP A 391 -22.64 25.02 8.32
CA ASP A 391 -23.33 25.15 9.60
C ASP A 391 -22.72 26.24 10.50
N GLY A 392 -21.60 26.84 10.08
CA GLY A 392 -20.95 27.96 10.77
C GLY A 392 -20.18 27.59 12.05
N VAL A 393 -20.05 26.30 12.39
CA VAL A 393 -19.36 25.85 13.61
C VAL A 393 -18.42 24.68 13.32
N CYS A 394 -17.15 24.82 13.75
CA CYS A 394 -16.22 23.71 13.90
C CYS A 394 -15.69 23.70 15.35
N PRO A 395 -16.19 22.83 16.24
CA PRO A 395 -15.88 22.91 17.67
C PRO A 395 -14.43 22.54 18.01
N VAL A 396 -13.70 21.90 17.08
CA VAL A 396 -12.35 21.37 17.31
C VAL A 396 -11.22 22.27 16.88
N LEU A 397 -11.48 23.31 16.07
CA LEU A 397 -10.43 24.20 15.54
C LEU A 397 -10.46 25.58 16.21
N PRO A 398 -9.31 26.22 16.44
CA PRO A 398 -9.26 27.59 16.98
C PRO A 398 -10.00 28.57 16.08
N ALA A 399 -10.92 29.37 16.65
CA ALA A 399 -11.71 30.35 15.90
C ALA A 399 -10.87 31.30 15.02
N PRO A 400 -9.72 31.86 15.46
CA PRO A 400 -8.90 32.72 14.61
C PRO A 400 -8.27 32.01 13.40
N TRP A 401 -8.02 30.70 13.50
CA TRP A 401 -7.56 29.90 12.35
C TRP A 401 -8.72 29.65 11.39
N LEU A 402 -9.89 29.27 11.93
CA LEU A 402 -11.08 28.98 11.13
C LEU A 402 -11.55 30.20 10.33
N GLU A 403 -11.57 31.38 10.95
CA GLU A 403 -11.93 32.65 10.28
C GLU A 403 -10.99 32.97 9.11
N ARG A 404 -9.66 32.82 9.31
CA ARG A 404 -8.68 33.04 8.23
C ARG A 404 -8.85 32.02 7.11
N TRP A 405 -9.05 30.75 7.45
CA TRP A 405 -9.29 29.70 6.46
C TRP A 405 -10.59 29.92 5.68
N HIS A 406 -11.70 30.29 6.35
CA HIS A 406 -12.97 30.67 5.70
C HIS A 406 -12.78 31.81 4.70
N ASN A 407 -12.10 32.88 5.10
CA ASN A 407 -11.80 34.01 4.22
C ASN A 407 -10.97 33.60 3.00
N CYS A 408 -10.00 32.69 3.16
CA CYS A 408 -9.19 32.20 2.06
C CYS A 408 -10.01 31.30 1.12
N VAL A 409 -10.75 30.34 1.66
CA VAL A 409 -11.42 29.31 0.85
C VAL A 409 -12.64 29.86 0.10
N LEU A 410 -13.28 30.90 0.66
CA LEU A 410 -14.42 31.61 0.08
C LEU A 410 -14.04 32.91 -0.64
N ALA A 411 -12.75 33.18 -0.83
CA ALA A 411 -12.26 34.34 -1.58
C ALA A 411 -12.95 34.46 -2.94
N ASP A 412 -13.09 35.70 -3.43
CA ASP A 412 -13.76 36.03 -4.69
C ASP A 412 -15.23 35.56 -4.81
N GLY A 413 -15.90 35.34 -3.67
CA GLY A 413 -17.33 35.00 -3.62
C GLY A 413 -17.63 33.57 -4.07
N ARG A 414 -16.71 32.63 -3.85
CA ARG A 414 -16.93 31.20 -4.15
C ARG A 414 -18.15 30.67 -3.39
N ASP A 415 -18.93 29.85 -4.09
CA ASP A 415 -20.14 29.24 -3.53
C ASP A 415 -19.82 28.23 -2.42
N VAL A 416 -20.40 28.45 -1.24
CA VAL A 416 -20.22 27.62 -0.03
C VAL A 416 -20.56 26.16 -0.29
N GLN A 417 -21.65 25.88 -1.02
CA GLN A 417 -22.08 24.50 -1.27
C GLN A 417 -21.10 23.76 -2.17
N ARG A 418 -20.66 24.41 -3.24
CA ARG A 418 -19.63 23.86 -4.14
C ARG A 418 -18.30 23.61 -3.42
N VAL A 419 -17.83 24.56 -2.62
CA VAL A 419 -16.57 24.40 -1.85
C VAL A 419 -16.69 23.25 -0.86
N SER A 420 -17.79 23.17 -0.13
CA SER A 420 -18.04 22.09 0.84
C SER A 420 -18.09 20.72 0.15
N ALA A 421 -18.75 20.61 -1.01
CA ALA A 421 -18.75 19.38 -1.80
C ALA A 421 -17.35 18.98 -2.30
N CYS A 422 -16.52 19.95 -2.70
CA CYS A 422 -15.12 19.70 -3.06
C CYS A 422 -14.31 19.17 -1.86
N LEU A 423 -14.52 19.74 -0.66
CA LEU A 423 -13.87 19.27 0.57
C LEU A 423 -14.30 17.84 0.91
N ASP A 424 -15.60 17.53 0.83
CA ASP A 424 -16.12 16.18 1.07
C ASP A 424 -15.54 15.15 0.08
N ALA A 425 -15.30 15.54 -1.18
CA ALA A 425 -14.74 14.68 -2.20
C ALA A 425 -13.23 14.39 -2.04
N VAL A 426 -12.52 15.13 -1.18
CA VAL A 426 -11.06 14.97 -0.98
C VAL A 426 -10.68 14.62 0.46
N ASN A 427 -11.60 14.80 1.40
CA ASN A 427 -11.42 14.44 2.81
C ASN A 427 -12.27 13.21 3.14
N PRO A 428 -11.63 12.05 3.39
CA PRO A 428 -12.36 10.81 3.63
C PRO A 428 -13.16 10.91 4.94
N LEU A 429 -14.39 10.41 4.90
CA LEU A 429 -15.22 10.17 6.06
C LEU A 429 -14.86 8.84 6.73
N TYR A 430 -14.54 7.82 5.92
CA TYR A 430 -14.19 6.48 6.40
C TYR A 430 -12.71 6.19 6.17
N VAL A 431 -12.03 5.81 7.24
CA VAL A 431 -10.71 5.15 7.22
C VAL A 431 -10.84 3.84 7.99
N PRO A 432 -9.97 2.83 7.80
CA PRO A 432 -10.09 1.57 8.52
C PRO A 432 -9.64 1.76 9.98
N ARG A 433 -10.54 2.30 10.80
CA ARG A 433 -10.37 2.56 12.23
C ARG A 433 -9.97 1.26 12.92
N ASN A 434 -8.95 1.33 13.77
CA ASN A 434 -8.31 0.14 14.32
C ASN A 434 -9.27 -0.77 15.11
N HIS A 435 -10.18 -0.19 15.88
CA HIS A 435 -11.19 -0.93 16.65
C HIS A 435 -12.25 -1.60 15.76
N GLU A 436 -12.66 -0.95 14.66
CA GLU A 436 -13.59 -1.53 13.69
C GLU A 436 -12.93 -2.67 12.90
N VAL A 437 -11.65 -2.50 12.52
CA VAL A 437 -10.85 -3.58 11.90
C VAL A 437 -10.74 -4.77 12.85
N ASP A 438 -10.36 -4.54 14.11
CA ASP A 438 -10.17 -5.62 15.08
C ASP A 438 -11.48 -6.37 15.39
N ALA A 439 -12.57 -5.64 15.57
CA ALA A 439 -13.90 -6.21 15.76
C ALA A 439 -14.35 -7.04 14.55
N ALA A 440 -14.15 -6.52 13.34
CA ALA A 440 -14.50 -7.22 12.10
C ALA A 440 -13.67 -8.49 11.90
N LEU A 441 -12.36 -8.46 12.17
CA LEU A 441 -11.49 -9.63 12.07
C LEU A 441 -11.85 -10.69 13.12
N THR A 442 -12.13 -10.27 14.35
CA THR A 442 -12.56 -11.17 15.44
C THR A 442 -13.85 -11.91 15.06
N ALA A 443 -14.86 -11.18 14.56
CA ALA A 443 -16.11 -11.78 14.10
C ALA A 443 -15.88 -12.74 12.91
N ALA A 444 -15.05 -12.35 11.95
CA ALA A 444 -14.75 -13.16 10.78
C ALA A 444 -14.03 -14.47 11.13
N ILE A 445 -13.09 -14.44 12.08
CA ILE A 445 -12.41 -15.64 12.60
C ILE A 445 -13.42 -16.58 13.29
N ALA A 446 -14.44 -16.03 13.95
CA ALA A 446 -15.54 -16.79 14.54
C ALA A 446 -16.60 -17.25 13.52
N GLY A 447 -16.44 -16.95 12.23
CA GLY A 447 -17.32 -17.39 11.15
C GLY A 447 -18.38 -16.37 10.72
N ASP A 448 -18.42 -15.17 11.31
CA ASP A 448 -19.32 -14.09 10.89
C ASP A 448 -18.59 -13.03 10.07
N LEU A 449 -18.78 -13.07 8.75
CA LEU A 449 -18.20 -12.10 7.82
C LEU A 449 -19.00 -10.80 7.69
N ALA A 450 -20.22 -10.70 8.25
CA ALA A 450 -21.06 -9.52 8.03
C ALA A 450 -20.40 -8.21 8.51
N PRO A 451 -19.76 -8.13 9.69
CA PRO A 451 -19.03 -6.93 10.11
C PRO A 451 -17.87 -6.58 9.17
N PHE A 452 -17.15 -7.58 8.67
CA PHE A 452 -16.05 -7.40 7.72
C PHE A 452 -16.55 -6.84 6.38
N SER A 453 -17.63 -7.42 5.82
CA SER A 453 -18.22 -6.94 4.58
C SER A 453 -18.70 -5.50 4.68
N LEU A 454 -19.33 -5.11 5.79
CA LEU A 454 -19.76 -3.73 6.02
C LEU A 454 -18.58 -2.76 6.16
N LEU A 455 -17.49 -3.19 6.80
CA LEU A 455 -16.27 -2.38 6.91
C LEU A 455 -15.63 -2.17 5.54
N VAL A 456 -15.46 -3.24 4.75
CA VAL A 456 -14.94 -3.16 3.36
C VAL A 456 -15.83 -2.24 2.51
N GLU A 457 -17.15 -2.37 2.65
CA GLU A 457 -18.09 -1.48 1.98
C GLU A 457 -17.81 -0.02 2.34
N ALA A 458 -17.66 0.33 3.61
CA ALA A 458 -17.38 1.69 4.07
C ALA A 458 -16.07 2.25 3.48
N VAL A 459 -14.97 1.52 3.65
CA VAL A 459 -13.62 2.01 3.32
C VAL A 459 -13.28 1.97 1.83
N SER A 460 -14.00 1.20 1.02
CA SER A 460 -13.83 1.16 -0.45
C SER A 460 -14.39 2.40 -1.16
N ARG A 461 -15.31 3.14 -0.52
CA ARG A 461 -15.80 4.45 -0.98
C ARG A 461 -15.72 5.45 0.17
N PRO A 462 -14.50 5.86 0.55
CA PRO A 462 -14.26 6.52 1.83
C PRO A 462 -14.79 7.96 1.89
N TYR A 463 -15.11 8.57 0.75
CA TYR A 463 -15.57 9.96 0.64
C TYR A 463 -17.11 10.10 0.64
N GLU A 464 -17.83 9.03 0.34
CA GLU A 464 -19.28 9.00 0.14
C GLU A 464 -19.99 8.60 1.43
N GLU A 465 -20.70 9.53 2.05
CA GLU A 465 -21.54 9.24 3.22
C GLU A 465 -22.72 8.34 2.84
N ARG A 466 -22.90 7.24 3.58
CA ARG A 466 -23.95 6.25 3.31
C ARG A 466 -24.74 5.91 4.57
N PRO A 467 -26.08 5.77 4.47
CA PRO A 467 -26.92 5.38 5.59
C PRO A 467 -26.45 4.06 6.22
N GLY A 468 -26.45 3.99 7.55
CA GLY A 468 -26.08 2.79 8.31
C GLY A 468 -24.58 2.59 8.53
N LEU A 469 -23.71 3.41 7.92
CA LEU A 469 -22.25 3.30 8.08
C LEU A 469 -21.64 4.31 9.07
N GLY A 470 -22.49 5.09 9.78
CA GLY A 470 -22.04 6.17 10.67
C GLY A 470 -21.06 5.75 11.77
N ARG A 471 -21.12 4.49 12.24
CA ARG A 471 -20.17 3.97 13.25
C ARG A 471 -18.72 3.99 12.75
N PHE A 472 -18.50 3.71 11.47
CA PHE A 472 -17.14 3.60 10.89
C PHE A 472 -16.43 4.95 10.73
N ALA A 473 -17.16 6.06 10.89
CA ALA A 473 -16.58 7.40 10.90
C ALA A 473 -15.98 7.78 12.27
N GLN A 474 -16.40 7.12 13.34
CA GLN A 474 -16.03 7.48 14.71
C GLN A 474 -14.61 7.01 15.06
N PRO A 475 -13.79 7.83 15.73
CA PRO A 475 -12.50 7.38 16.25
C PRO A 475 -12.68 6.38 17.39
N ALA A 476 -11.64 5.59 17.68
CA ALA A 476 -11.65 4.72 18.85
C ALA A 476 -11.68 5.53 20.16
N SER A 477 -12.02 4.87 21.28
CA SER A 477 -11.85 5.48 22.59
C SER A 477 -10.35 5.70 22.91
N PRO A 478 -10.01 6.66 23.78
CA PRO A 478 -8.64 6.85 24.24
C PRO A 478 -8.02 5.60 24.88
N GLU A 479 -8.82 4.81 25.61
CA GLU A 479 -8.38 3.57 26.26
C GLU A 479 -8.00 2.51 25.24
N PHE A 480 -8.80 2.35 24.17
CA PHE A 480 -8.46 1.44 23.07
C PHE A 480 -7.19 1.92 22.38
N THR A 481 -7.12 3.21 22.02
CA THR A 481 -6.00 3.79 21.27
C THR A 481 -4.67 3.63 21.99
N SER A 482 -4.64 3.86 23.32
CA SER A 482 -3.41 3.78 24.11
C SER A 482 -2.84 2.37 24.27
N SER A 483 -3.69 1.34 24.15
CA SER A 483 -3.31 -0.06 24.32
C SER A 483 -3.17 -0.83 22.99
N PHE A 484 -3.63 -0.24 21.89
CA PHE A 484 -3.67 -0.93 20.60
C PHE A 484 -2.28 -1.18 20.02
N ARG A 485 -2.03 -2.44 19.66
CA ARG A 485 -0.87 -2.90 18.90
C ARG A 485 -1.32 -3.81 17.78
N THR A 486 -0.52 -3.86 16.72
CA THR A 486 -0.71 -4.76 15.58
C THR A 486 0.49 -5.66 15.42
N TYR A 487 0.24 -6.84 14.87
CA TYR A 487 1.22 -7.92 14.82
C TYR A 487 1.50 -8.31 13.37
N CYS A 488 2.75 -8.65 13.09
CA CYS A 488 3.06 -9.46 11.93
C CYS A 488 2.33 -10.79 12.14
N GLY A 489 1.36 -11.15 11.29
CA GLY A 489 0.67 -12.45 11.32
C GLY A 489 1.57 -13.62 10.93
N THR A 490 2.81 -13.62 11.39
CA THR A 490 3.87 -14.63 11.21
C THR A 490 3.69 -15.78 12.15
#